data_AF-A0A0K8RIV0-F1
#
_entry.id   AF-A0A0K8RIV0-F1
#
_cell.length_a   1.000
_cell.length_b   1.000
_cell.length_c   1.000
_cell.angle_alpha   90.00
_cell.angle_beta   90.00
_cell.angle_gamma   90.00
#
_symmetry.space_group_name_H-M   'P 1'
#
loop_
_entity.id
_entity.type
_entity.pdbx_description
1 polymer ?
#
loop_
_entity_poly.entity_id
_entity_poly.type
_entity_poly.pdbx_seq_one_letter_code
_entity_poly.pdbx_strand_id
1 'polypeptide(L)'
;MAGNKRMIAALLVLFLHSLQITSADDPIIKGNFEDLAPKCEEQVKNIIKGIRDATEATLRLRYCEIHVVRQTSTGKMQLWRRLPDGFPCAFGSICDGGECKCSGCP
;
A
#
# COMPACT_ATOMS: atom_id res chain seq x y z
N MET A 1 14.11 -4.29 -48.86
CA MET A 1 13.18 -3.70 -47.88
C MET A 1 12.95 -4.67 -46.71
N ALA A 2 13.99 -4.97 -45.91
CA ALA A 2 13.92 -5.99 -44.85
C ALA A 2 14.61 -5.59 -43.52
N GLY A 3 15.48 -4.56 -43.55
CA GLY A 3 16.15 -4.03 -42.34
C GLY A 3 15.19 -3.36 -41.35
N ASN A 4 14.22 -2.58 -41.87
CA ASN A 4 13.31 -1.79 -41.04
C ASN A 4 12.33 -2.67 -40.22
N LYS A 5 11.94 -3.84 -40.75
CA LYS A 5 11.04 -4.77 -40.04
C LYS A 5 11.72 -5.39 -38.82
N ARG A 6 13.03 -5.69 -38.91
CA ARG A 6 13.82 -6.24 -37.80
C ARG A 6 14.04 -5.19 -36.70
N MET A 7 14.24 -3.93 -37.09
CA MET A 7 14.42 -2.83 -36.14
C MET A 7 13.14 -2.50 -35.36
N ILE A 8 11.99 -2.50 -36.03
CA ILE A 8 10.68 -2.29 -35.39
C ILE A 8 10.34 -3.45 -34.44
N ALA A 9 10.64 -4.69 -34.83
CA ALA A 9 10.46 -5.85 -33.96
C ALA A 9 11.37 -5.75 -32.71
N ALA A 10 12.63 -5.35 -32.87
CA ALA A 10 13.53 -5.16 -31.73
C ALA A 10 13.06 -4.04 -30.78
N LEU A 11 12.55 -2.93 -31.33
CA LEU A 11 11.96 -1.84 -30.55
C LEU A 11 10.70 -2.27 -29.80
N LEU A 12 9.80 -3.02 -30.44
CA LEU A 12 8.59 -3.55 -29.79
C LEU A 12 8.93 -4.54 -28.67
N VAL A 13 9.91 -5.41 -28.90
CA VAL A 13 10.39 -6.35 -27.87
C VAL A 13 10.99 -5.59 -26.70
N LEU A 14 11.85 -4.58 -26.93
CA LEU A 14 12.39 -3.73 -25.86
C LEU A 14 11.29 -2.97 -25.10
N PHE A 15 10.26 -2.47 -25.80
CA PHE A 15 9.12 -1.78 -25.20
C PHE A 15 8.26 -2.73 -24.34
N LEU A 16 8.03 -3.97 -24.81
CA LEU A 16 7.32 -5.01 -24.07
C LEU A 16 8.08 -5.45 -22.81
N HIS A 17 9.41 -5.60 -22.90
CA HIS A 17 10.24 -5.90 -21.73
C HIS A 17 10.28 -4.73 -20.74
N SER A 18 10.21 -3.50 -21.23
CA SER A 18 10.13 -2.30 -20.38
C SER A 18 8.76 -2.18 -19.69
N LEU A 19 7.68 -2.60 -20.36
CA LEU A 19 6.32 -2.60 -19.80
C LEU A 19 6.13 -3.65 -18.70
N GLN A 20 6.84 -4.77 -18.76
CA GLN A 20 6.75 -5.86 -17.77
C GLN A 20 7.37 -5.50 -16.41
N ILE A 21 8.14 -4.42 -16.29
CA ILE A 21 8.78 -4.01 -15.03
C ILE A 21 7.84 -3.13 -14.18
N THR A 22 6.69 -2.71 -14.71
CA THR A 22 5.64 -2.04 -13.93
C THR A 22 4.49 -2.98 -13.57
N SER A 23 4.79 -4.25 -13.28
CA SER A 23 4.03 -4.95 -12.26
C SER A 23 4.77 -4.68 -10.97
N ALA A 24 4.50 -3.52 -10.36
CA ALA A 24 4.80 -3.38 -8.94
C ALA A 24 3.95 -4.46 -8.27
N ASP A 25 4.58 -5.58 -7.93
CA ASP A 25 3.96 -6.57 -7.04
C ASP A 25 3.28 -5.78 -5.93
N ASP A 26 2.01 -6.08 -5.67
CA ASP A 26 1.28 -5.41 -4.60
C ASP A 26 2.17 -5.45 -3.34
N PRO A 27 2.32 -4.32 -2.62
CA PRO A 27 3.18 -4.24 -1.45
C PRO A 27 2.87 -5.40 -0.50
N ILE A 28 3.90 -6.00 0.09
CA ILE A 28 3.69 -7.09 1.04
C ILE A 28 2.96 -6.51 2.26
N ILE A 29 1.67 -6.82 2.35
CA ILE A 29 0.82 -6.38 3.45
C ILE A 29 1.02 -7.32 4.63
N LYS A 30 1.52 -6.80 5.75
CA LYS A 30 1.81 -7.53 6.99
C LYS A 30 0.98 -6.97 8.15
N GLY A 31 0.73 -7.77 9.18
CA GLY A 31 -0.03 -7.35 10.36
C GLY A 31 -1.46 -7.89 10.36
N ASN A 32 -2.32 -7.32 11.20
CA ASN A 32 -3.62 -7.90 11.58
C ASN A 32 -4.72 -7.71 10.51
N PHE A 33 -4.37 -7.85 9.24
CA PHE A 33 -5.27 -7.68 8.11
C PHE A 33 -6.24 -8.85 7.94
N GLU A 34 -5.83 -10.07 8.32
CA GLU A 34 -6.66 -11.27 8.23
C GLU A 34 -7.94 -11.19 9.09
N ASP A 35 -7.88 -10.40 10.18
CA ASP A 35 -9.01 -10.18 11.08
C ASP A 35 -9.90 -8.99 10.67
N LEU A 36 -9.56 -8.30 9.57
CA LEU A 36 -10.38 -7.18 9.09
C LEU A 36 -11.58 -7.68 8.31
N ALA A 37 -12.71 -7.01 8.50
CA ALA A 37 -13.81 -7.13 7.56
C ALA A 37 -13.33 -6.70 6.15
N PRO A 38 -13.77 -7.36 5.06
CA PRO A 38 -13.26 -7.10 3.71
C PRO A 38 -13.26 -5.62 3.29
N LYS A 39 -14.30 -4.87 3.69
CA LYS A 39 -14.40 -3.43 3.43
C LYS A 39 -13.31 -2.61 4.12
N CYS A 40 -12.90 -3.00 5.33
CA CYS A 40 -11.82 -2.33 6.06
C CYS A 40 -10.47 -2.64 5.42
N GLU A 41 -10.26 -3.88 5.00
CA GLU A 41 -9.06 -4.27 4.26
C GLU A 41 -8.92 -3.48 2.95
N GLU A 42 -10.00 -3.34 2.17
CA GLU A 42 -10.00 -2.55 0.93
C GLU A 42 -9.66 -1.08 1.18
N GLN A 43 -10.21 -0.47 2.22
CA GLN A 43 -9.87 0.90 2.61
C GLN A 43 -8.39 1.06 2.91
N VAL A 44 -7.80 0.14 3.67
CA VAL A 44 -6.36 0.19 3.99
C VAL A 44 -5.52 -0.03 2.74
N LYS A 45 -5.88 -0.97 1.87
CA LYS A 45 -5.23 -1.17 0.56
C LYS A 45 -5.25 0.10 -0.28
N ASN A 46 -6.37 0.83 -0.29
CA ASN A 46 -6.47 2.10 -1.02
C ASN A 46 -5.56 3.19 -0.44
N ILE A 47 -5.39 3.25 0.89
CA ILE A 47 -4.42 4.16 1.53
C ILE A 47 -2.99 3.82 1.08
N ILE A 48 -2.65 2.54 1.04
CA ILE A 48 -1.31 2.05 0.65
C ILE A 48 -1.04 2.31 -0.84
N LYS A 49 -2.02 2.07 -1.73
CA LYS A 49 -1.90 2.37 -3.17
C LYS A 49 -1.60 3.83 -3.46
N GLY A 50 -2.02 4.75 -2.60
CA GLY A 50 -1.66 6.17 -2.67
C GLY A 50 -0.19 6.47 -2.33
N ILE A 51 0.59 5.48 -1.89
CA ILE A 51 1.98 5.62 -1.47
C ILE A 51 2.86 4.98 -2.55
N ARG A 52 3.63 5.81 -3.25
CA ARG A 52 4.58 5.34 -4.26
C ARG A 52 5.66 4.48 -3.65
N ASP A 53 6.04 3.44 -4.40
CA ASP A 53 7.16 2.55 -4.12
C ASP A 53 7.06 1.84 -2.75
N ALA A 54 5.84 1.69 -2.23
CA ALA A 54 5.56 0.91 -1.03
C ALA A 54 5.95 -0.54 -1.27
N THR A 55 6.72 -1.11 -0.35
CA THR A 55 7.17 -2.51 -0.41
C THR A 55 6.58 -3.33 0.71
N GLU A 56 6.37 -2.73 1.87
CA GLU A 56 5.73 -3.38 3.02
C GLU A 56 4.79 -2.40 3.73
N ALA A 57 3.66 -2.90 4.23
CA ALA A 57 2.75 -2.13 5.06
C ALA A 57 2.34 -2.92 6.30
N THR A 58 2.46 -2.33 7.48
CA THR A 58 2.04 -2.92 8.76
C THR A 58 0.94 -2.08 9.41
N LEU A 59 -0.25 -2.65 9.54
CA LEU A 59 -1.38 -1.99 10.18
C LEU A 59 -1.29 -2.09 11.71
N ARG A 60 -1.46 -0.95 12.38
CA ARG A 60 -1.50 -0.85 13.85
C ARG A 60 -2.82 -0.25 14.29
N LEU A 61 -3.85 -1.08 14.32
CA LEU A 61 -5.23 -0.68 14.63
C LEU A 61 -5.36 0.12 15.92
N ARG A 62 -4.77 -0.37 17.03
CA ARG A 62 -4.81 0.30 18.34
C ARG A 62 -4.22 1.72 18.34
N TYR A 63 -3.32 2.00 17.40
CA TYR A 63 -2.65 3.28 17.27
C TYR A 63 -3.20 4.12 16.10
N CYS A 64 -4.27 3.64 15.46
CA CYS A 64 -4.91 4.31 14.34
C CYS A 64 -3.93 4.72 13.23
N GLU A 65 -2.97 3.85 12.92
CA GLU A 65 -1.91 4.13 11.95
C GLU A 65 -1.50 2.90 11.13
N ILE A 66 -0.85 3.18 10.01
CA ILE A 66 -0.20 2.21 9.13
C ILE A 66 1.26 2.61 9.03
N HIS A 67 2.14 1.70 9.39
CA HIS A 67 3.57 1.78 9.09
C HIS A 67 3.81 1.31 7.67
N VAL A 68 4.53 2.08 6.86
CA VAL A 68 4.84 1.72 5.48
C VAL A 68 6.34 1.84 5.27
N VAL A 69 6.91 0.78 4.70
CA VAL A 69 8.28 0.78 4.18
C VAL A 69 8.18 0.98 2.68
N ARG A 70 8.94 1.95 2.16
CA ARG A 70 9.05 2.21 0.72
C ARG A 70 10.51 2.17 0.28
N GLN A 71 10.74 1.74 -0.96
CA GLN A 71 12.06 1.75 -1.57
C GLN A 71 12.27 3.07 -2.31
N THR A 72 13.37 3.77 -2.04
CA THR A 72 13.78 4.98 -2.78
C THR A 72 15.14 4.75 -3.42
N SER A 73 15.57 5.71 -4.25
CA SER A 73 16.92 5.74 -4.84
C SER A 73 18.04 5.80 -3.79
N THR A 74 17.73 6.25 -2.57
CA THR A 74 18.67 6.39 -1.46
C THR A 74 18.58 5.25 -0.44
N GLY A 75 17.69 4.27 -0.63
CA GLY A 75 17.51 3.12 0.24
C GLY A 75 16.08 2.93 0.73
N LYS A 76 15.91 2.19 1.84
CA LYS A 76 14.59 1.98 2.45
C LYS A 76 14.22 3.17 3.32
N MET A 77 13.03 3.72 3.09
CA MET A 77 12.43 4.77 3.93
C MET A 77 11.22 4.23 4.68
N GLN A 78 11.00 4.76 5.87
CA GLN A 78 9.84 4.44 6.71
C GLN A 78 8.92 5.64 6.81
N LEU A 79 7.63 5.37 6.82
CA LEU A 79 6.55 6.35 6.76
C LEU A 79 5.41 5.87 7.66
N TRP A 80 4.80 6.81 8.37
CA TRP A 80 3.61 6.56 9.19
C TRP A 80 2.43 7.31 8.60
N ARG A 81 1.32 6.62 8.37
CA ARG A 81 0.07 7.19 7.87
C ARG A 81 -1.04 6.95 8.87
N ARG A 82 -1.74 8.02 9.23
CA ARG A 82 -2.93 7.93 10.09
C ARG A 82 -4.07 7.26 9.32
N LEU A 83 -4.81 6.39 10.01
CA LEU A 83 -6.09 5.87 9.55
C LEU A 83 -7.15 6.99 9.57
N PRO A 84 -8.12 6.96 8.65
CA PRO A 84 -9.19 7.96 8.63
C PRO A 84 -10.04 7.88 9.89
N ASP A 85 -10.64 9.00 10.27
CA ASP A 85 -11.60 9.03 11.37
C ASP A 85 -12.80 8.14 11.04
N GLY A 86 -13.33 7.46 12.07
CA GLY A 86 -14.36 6.44 11.93
C GLY A 86 -13.84 5.04 11.59
N PHE A 87 -12.54 4.86 11.32
CA PHE A 87 -11.98 3.53 11.06
C PHE A 87 -12.01 2.66 12.34
N PRO A 88 -12.48 1.40 12.28
CA PRO A 88 -12.58 0.56 13.46
C PRO A 88 -11.19 0.16 13.98
N CYS A 89 -10.93 0.36 15.27
CA CYS A 89 -9.60 0.13 15.87
C CYS A 89 -9.56 -0.96 16.95
N ALA A 90 -10.63 -1.15 17.74
CA ALA A 90 -10.77 -2.25 18.72
C ALA A 90 -12.17 -2.29 19.33
N PHE A 91 -12.79 -3.46 19.54
CA PHE A 91 -14.00 -3.63 20.36
C PHE A 91 -15.09 -2.54 20.18
N GLY A 92 -15.49 -2.24 18.94
CA GLY A 92 -16.49 -1.20 18.65
C GLY A 92 -16.00 0.25 18.76
N SER A 93 -14.73 0.45 19.10
CA SER A 93 -14.03 1.74 19.10
C SER A 93 -13.66 2.17 17.69
N ILE A 94 -13.54 3.48 17.52
CA ILE A 94 -13.18 4.10 16.24
C ILE A 94 -11.98 5.01 16.39
N CYS A 95 -11.25 5.19 15.30
CA CYS A 95 -10.24 6.23 15.19
C CYS A 95 -10.91 7.60 15.17
N ASP A 96 -10.42 8.52 15.99
CA ASP A 96 -10.84 9.93 16.00
C ASP A 96 -9.64 10.79 16.40
N GLY A 97 -9.19 11.66 15.50
CA GLY A 97 -8.03 12.52 15.74
C GLY A 97 -6.69 11.76 15.75
N GLY A 98 -6.67 10.51 15.27
CA GLY A 98 -5.51 9.63 15.30
C GLY A 98 -5.36 8.81 16.58
N GLU A 99 -6.38 8.82 17.45
CA GLU A 99 -6.43 7.98 18.64
C GLU A 99 -7.59 7.00 18.53
N CYS A 100 -7.42 5.80 19.09
CA CYS A 100 -8.50 4.81 19.17
C CYS A 100 -9.42 5.17 20.34
N LYS A 101 -10.59 5.74 20.05
CA LYS A 101 -11.56 6.16 21.07
C LYS A 101 -12.61 5.09 21.31
N CYS A 102 -12.66 4.61 22.54
CA CYS A 102 -13.70 3.73 23.04
C CYS A 102 -14.76 4.55 23.76
N SER A 103 -16.01 4.54 23.28
CA SER A 103 -17.11 5.24 23.94
C SER A 103 -17.42 4.72 25.35
N GLY A 104 -16.98 3.50 25.68
CA GLY A 104 -17.13 2.89 27.00
C GLY A 104 -15.94 3.08 27.94
N CYS A 105 -14.81 3.64 27.47
CA CYS A 105 -13.64 3.93 28.28
C CYS A 105 -13.44 5.44 28.33
N PRO A 106 -14.00 6.15 29.33
CA PRO A 106 -13.82 7.60 29.48
C PRO A 106 -12.37 7.98 29.79
#